data_AF-A0A957J2M1-F1
#
_entry.id   AF-A0A957J2M1-F1
#
_cell.length_a   1.000
_cell.length_b   1.000
_cell.length_c   1.000
_cell.angle_alpha   90.00
_cell.angle_beta   90.00
_cell.angle_gamma   90.00
#
_symmetry.space_group_name_H-M   'P 1'
#
loop_
_entity.id
_entity.type
_entity.pdbx_description
1 polymer ?
#
loop_
_entity_poly.entity_id
_entity_poly.type
_entity_poly.pdbx_seq_one_letter_code
_entity_poly.pdbx_strand_id
1 'polypeptide(L)'
;PLTDFGITGLLAGPWDKIALQIDLDEATAVSPRWYNPERALLLQPALSFHGWPNVTEAYADAYLLASVSRGEYQLSQVTRTLNQDESVCFVNGLCWATAVYDPDRGILELGWWVKTPLVLPEMPLISNPPPPGVYSGPRLAVFGQLWDAQDNFLAGDDGLWVDPYTLQPGDQFVQQHRPQLAAGMVAETAVLGLYDPMTGERILTEDGREYVR
;
A
#
# COMPACT_ATOMS: atom_id res chain seq x y z
N PRO A 1 -23.07 12.37 -0.72
CA PRO A 1 -22.61 11.66 0.50
C PRO A 1 -21.18 11.19 0.25
N LEU A 2 -20.30 11.22 1.25
CA LEU A 2 -18.94 10.72 1.12
C LEU A 2 -18.99 9.19 1.23
N THR A 3 -18.67 8.51 0.13
CA THR A 3 -18.73 7.05 0.00
C THR A 3 -17.35 6.42 -0.05
N ASP A 4 -16.37 7.14 -0.57
CA ASP A 4 -15.05 6.61 -0.89
C ASP A 4 -13.97 7.57 -0.39
N PHE A 5 -13.11 7.09 0.51
CA PHE A 5 -12.03 7.88 1.09
C PHE A 5 -10.91 7.00 1.62
N GLY A 6 -9.70 7.56 1.67
CA GLY A 6 -8.60 7.02 2.45
C GLY A 6 -8.75 7.34 3.93
N ILE A 7 -8.25 6.47 4.79
CA ILE A 7 -8.14 6.72 6.21
C ILE A 7 -6.78 6.24 6.72
N THR A 8 -6.06 7.14 7.39
CA THR A 8 -4.86 6.76 8.12
C THR A 8 -5.24 6.11 9.44
N GLY A 9 -4.43 5.15 9.85
CA GLY A 9 -4.55 4.58 11.18
C GLY A 9 -3.33 3.75 11.51
N LEU A 10 -3.22 3.35 12.77
CA LEU A 10 -2.41 2.18 13.11
C LEU A 10 -3.00 1.05 12.27
N LEU A 11 -2.33 0.60 11.20
CA LEU A 11 -2.87 -0.37 10.23
C LEU A 11 -3.63 -1.47 10.97
N ALA A 12 -4.94 -1.35 10.89
CA ALA A 12 -5.78 -1.77 11.98
C ALA A 12 -6.19 -3.21 11.72
N GLY A 13 -6.17 -4.02 12.76
CA GLY A 13 -6.45 -5.44 12.60
C GLY A 13 -7.86 -5.67 12.04
N PRO A 14 -8.22 -6.92 11.75
CA PRO A 14 -9.59 -7.27 11.32
C PRO A 14 -10.69 -6.63 12.18
N TRP A 15 -10.45 -6.48 13.49
CA TRP A 15 -11.39 -5.91 14.46
C TRP A 15 -11.70 -4.43 14.25
N ASP A 16 -10.70 -3.61 13.96
CA ASP A 16 -10.88 -2.17 13.81
C ASP A 16 -11.70 -1.86 12.55
N LYS A 17 -11.52 -2.65 11.49
CA LYS A 17 -12.35 -2.59 10.28
C LYS A 17 -13.80 -2.91 10.57
N ILE A 18 -14.05 -3.96 11.36
CA ILE A 18 -15.41 -4.34 11.77
C ILE A 18 -16.03 -3.26 12.65
N ALA A 19 -15.29 -2.70 13.61
CA ALA A 19 -15.76 -1.63 14.47
C ALA A 19 -16.17 -0.40 13.65
N LEU A 20 -15.31 0.05 12.73
CA LEU A 20 -15.64 1.16 11.83
C LEU A 20 -16.86 0.84 10.95
N GLN A 21 -16.96 -0.39 10.44
CA GLN A 21 -18.11 -0.80 9.64
C GLN A 21 -19.43 -0.77 10.43
N ILE A 22 -19.40 -1.15 11.72
CA ILE A 22 -20.56 -1.07 12.63
C ILE A 22 -20.93 0.39 12.87
N ASP A 23 -19.96 1.25 13.15
CA ASP A 23 -20.18 2.69 13.39
C ASP A 23 -20.72 3.44 12.15
N LEU A 24 -20.48 2.90 10.96
CA LEU A 24 -21.04 3.39 9.70
C LEU A 24 -22.46 2.83 9.42
N ASP A 25 -23.12 2.24 10.42
CA ASP A 25 -24.50 1.71 10.38
C ASP A 25 -24.74 0.71 9.23
N GLU A 26 -23.75 -0.13 8.92
CA GLU A 26 -23.78 -1.03 7.75
C GLU A 26 -24.14 -0.31 6.43
N ALA A 27 -23.85 0.99 6.31
CA ALA A 27 -24.06 1.70 5.06
C ALA A 27 -23.16 1.05 4.00
N THR A 28 -23.72 0.11 3.24
CA THR A 28 -23.03 -0.63 2.16
C THR A 28 -22.46 0.29 1.09
N ALA A 29 -22.83 1.57 1.13
CA ALA A 29 -22.32 2.62 0.26
C ALA A 29 -20.99 3.23 0.72
N VAL A 30 -20.50 3.00 1.95
CA VAL A 30 -19.24 3.58 2.44
C VAL A 30 -18.13 2.54 2.46
N SER A 31 -17.02 2.86 1.80
CA SER A 31 -15.86 1.98 1.63
C SER A 31 -14.56 2.72 1.96
N PRO A 32 -14.12 2.76 3.22
CA PRO A 32 -12.85 3.38 3.59
C PRO A 32 -11.66 2.50 3.17
N ARG A 33 -10.59 3.11 2.66
CA ARG A 33 -9.33 2.43 2.33
C ARG A 33 -8.28 2.77 3.38
N TRP A 34 -7.73 1.77 4.03
CA TRP A 34 -6.78 1.99 5.11
C TRP A 34 -5.35 2.02 4.57
N TYR A 35 -4.52 2.94 5.08
CA TYR A 35 -3.12 3.02 4.70
C TYR A 35 -2.23 3.53 5.85
N ASN A 36 -0.94 3.18 5.78
CA ASN A 36 0.08 3.69 6.67
C ASN A 36 0.62 5.02 6.11
N PRO A 37 0.37 6.17 6.77
CA PRO A 37 0.82 7.47 6.26
C PRO A 37 2.33 7.65 6.27
N GLU A 38 3.08 6.88 7.06
CA GLU A 38 4.56 6.95 7.06
C GLU A 38 5.17 6.38 5.78
N ARG A 39 4.39 5.65 4.98
CA ARG A 39 4.91 4.90 3.85
C ARG A 39 4.02 4.91 2.61
N ALA A 40 2.75 5.29 2.69
CA ALA A 40 1.82 5.25 1.56
C ALA A 40 0.91 6.48 1.48
N LEU A 41 0.32 6.65 0.30
CA LEU A 41 -0.72 7.63 0.02
C LEU A 41 -1.70 7.04 -1.00
N LEU A 42 -2.99 7.18 -0.74
CA LEU A 42 -4.01 6.91 -1.75
C LEU A 42 -4.17 8.12 -2.67
N LEU A 43 -4.15 7.85 -3.97
CA LEU A 43 -4.39 8.83 -5.02
C LEU A 43 -5.85 8.76 -5.50
N GLN A 44 -6.41 7.54 -5.49
CA GLN A 44 -7.83 7.26 -5.68
C GLN A 44 -8.27 6.23 -4.63
N PRO A 45 -9.30 6.51 -3.81
CA PRO A 45 -10.05 7.77 -3.75
C PRO A 45 -9.19 8.97 -3.33
N ALA A 46 -9.46 10.15 -3.91
CA ALA A 46 -8.65 11.35 -3.71
C ALA A 46 -8.91 12.08 -2.37
N LEU A 47 -10.00 11.76 -1.65
CA LEU A 47 -10.25 12.33 -0.32
C LEU A 47 -9.68 11.40 0.74
N SER A 48 -9.00 11.96 1.75
CA SER A 48 -8.44 11.17 2.85
C SER A 48 -8.65 11.86 4.20
N PHE A 49 -9.06 11.06 5.20
CA PHE A 49 -8.93 11.40 6.61
C PHE A 49 -7.53 11.01 7.07
N HIS A 50 -6.70 11.99 7.42
CA HIS A 50 -5.32 11.78 7.84
C HIS A 50 -4.97 12.56 9.11
N GLY A 51 -3.74 12.46 9.62
CA GLY A 51 -3.31 13.12 10.87
C GLY A 51 -3.33 12.24 12.13
N TRP A 52 -3.97 11.06 12.08
CA TRP A 52 -3.86 10.06 13.14
C TRP A 52 -3.40 8.68 12.59
N PRO A 53 -2.43 8.00 13.21
CA PRO A 53 -1.64 8.46 14.35
C PRO A 53 -0.80 9.69 13.99
N ASN A 54 -0.42 10.50 15.00
CA ASN A 54 0.42 11.67 14.79
C ASN A 54 1.86 11.22 14.48
N VAL A 55 2.12 10.98 13.20
CA VAL A 55 3.39 10.50 12.65
C VAL A 55 3.83 11.40 11.51
N THR A 56 5.10 11.30 11.12
CA THR A 56 5.60 12.00 9.94
C THR A 56 5.07 11.32 8.67
N GLU A 57 4.18 12.01 7.96
CA GLU A 57 3.60 11.49 6.73
C GLU A 57 4.61 11.56 5.57
N ALA A 58 4.75 10.46 4.83
CA ALA A 58 5.67 10.35 3.70
C ALA A 58 5.38 11.32 2.55
N TYR A 59 4.13 11.77 2.45
CA TYR A 59 3.58 12.53 1.34
C TYR A 59 2.80 13.77 1.81
N ALA A 60 3.27 14.42 2.88
CA ALA A 60 2.58 15.55 3.49
C ALA A 60 2.29 16.70 2.50
N ASP A 61 3.16 16.88 1.49
CA ASP A 61 3.04 17.90 0.45
C ASP A 61 1.97 17.60 -0.62
N ALA A 62 1.48 16.36 -0.70
CA ALA A 62 0.46 15.96 -1.67
C ALA A 62 -0.97 16.34 -1.23
N TYR A 63 -1.18 16.66 0.04
CA TYR A 63 -2.48 17.04 0.59
C TYR A 63 -2.77 18.52 0.40
N LEU A 64 -3.87 18.80 -0.27
CA LEU A 64 -4.55 20.08 -0.20
C LEU A 64 -5.48 20.05 1.01
N LEU A 65 -5.07 20.71 2.09
CA LEU A 65 -5.81 20.78 3.35
C LEU A 65 -7.23 21.28 3.10
N ALA A 66 -8.24 20.48 3.45
CA ALA A 66 -9.60 21.01 3.57
C ALA A 66 -9.77 21.67 4.94
N SER A 67 -10.74 22.58 5.04
CA SER A 67 -11.02 23.34 6.26
C SER A 67 -11.72 22.53 7.38
N VAL A 68 -11.76 21.20 7.26
CA VAL A 68 -12.51 20.32 8.17
C VAL A 68 -11.56 19.44 8.96
N SER A 69 -11.56 19.65 10.28
CA SER A 69 -10.94 18.76 11.26
C SER A 69 -11.98 18.23 12.25
N ARG A 70 -11.77 17.00 12.71
CA ARG A 70 -12.56 16.33 13.76
C ARG A 70 -11.63 15.46 14.60
N GLY A 71 -11.44 15.84 15.86
CA GLY A 71 -10.40 15.23 16.69
C GLY A 71 -9.01 15.46 16.08
N GLU A 72 -8.20 14.40 16.04
CA GLU A 72 -6.87 14.40 15.42
C GLU A 72 -6.91 14.24 13.89
N TYR A 73 -8.09 13.90 13.32
CA TYR A 73 -8.24 13.73 11.89
C TYR A 73 -8.50 15.05 11.17
N GLN A 74 -7.86 15.18 10.01
CA GLN A 74 -8.05 16.22 9.01
C GLN A 74 -8.58 15.57 7.73
N LEU A 75 -9.59 16.18 7.11
CA LEU A 75 -10.02 15.78 5.78
C LEU A 75 -9.25 16.60 4.75
N SER A 76 -8.59 15.94 3.81
CA SER A 76 -7.82 16.59 2.76
C SER A 76 -8.07 15.95 1.40
N GLN A 77 -7.85 16.73 0.34
CA GLN A 77 -7.85 16.23 -1.02
C GLN A 77 -6.41 16.00 -1.49
N VAL A 78 -6.16 14.84 -2.08
CA VAL A 78 -4.88 14.49 -2.69
C VAL A 78 -4.85 15.03 -4.11
N THR A 79 -3.79 15.77 -4.42
CA THR A 79 -3.63 16.42 -5.74
C THR A 79 -2.67 15.65 -6.67
N ARG A 80 -1.95 14.68 -6.11
CA ARG A 80 -1.00 13.86 -6.84
C ARG A 80 -1.72 12.87 -7.76
N THR A 81 -1.17 12.66 -8.95
CA THR A 81 -1.66 11.69 -9.95
C THR A 81 -0.65 10.58 -10.17
N LEU A 82 -1.15 9.43 -10.62
CA LEU A 82 -0.35 8.28 -11.03
C LEU A 82 -0.21 8.27 -12.55
N ASN A 83 1.02 8.16 -13.07
CA ASN A 83 1.21 7.82 -14.48
C ASN A 83 1.04 6.30 -14.65
N GLN A 84 0.26 5.88 -15.65
CA GLN A 84 -0.07 4.47 -15.94
C GLN A 84 0.31 4.05 -17.36
N ASP A 85 1.09 4.85 -18.08
CA ASP A 85 1.45 4.61 -19.49
C ASP A 85 2.10 3.24 -19.72
N GLU A 86 2.91 2.77 -18.77
CA GLU A 86 3.52 1.44 -18.78
C GLU A 86 3.08 0.69 -17.51
N SER A 87 2.08 -0.18 -17.64
CA SER A 87 1.60 -0.98 -16.51
C SER A 87 1.75 -2.48 -16.75
N VAL A 88 2.10 -3.18 -15.68
CA VAL A 88 2.19 -4.64 -15.66
C VAL A 88 1.28 -5.14 -14.54
N CYS A 89 0.35 -6.01 -14.91
CA CYS A 89 -0.63 -6.55 -13.98
C CYS A 89 -0.21 -7.91 -13.43
N PHE A 90 -0.51 -8.14 -12.16
CA PHE A 90 -0.43 -9.42 -11.50
C PHE A 90 -1.75 -10.17 -11.59
N VAL A 91 -1.69 -11.50 -11.57
CA VAL A 91 -2.87 -12.37 -11.69
C VAL A 91 -3.88 -12.17 -10.56
N ASN A 92 -3.47 -11.57 -9.45
CA ASN A 92 -4.36 -11.22 -8.33
C ASN A 92 -5.15 -9.92 -8.56
N GLY A 93 -4.93 -9.18 -9.64
CA GLY A 93 -5.65 -7.95 -9.98
C GLY A 93 -4.95 -6.65 -9.61
N LEU A 94 -3.81 -6.70 -8.91
CA LEU A 94 -2.98 -5.52 -8.64
C LEU A 94 -2.04 -5.25 -9.81
N CYS A 95 -1.92 -4.00 -10.23
CA CYS A 95 -1.07 -3.62 -11.35
C CYS A 95 -0.03 -2.58 -10.93
N TRP A 96 1.22 -2.86 -11.24
CA TRP A 96 2.31 -1.92 -11.12
C TRP A 96 2.23 -0.87 -12.24
N ALA A 97 2.58 0.37 -11.92
CA ALA A 97 2.57 1.49 -12.86
C ALA A 97 3.87 2.31 -12.84
N THR A 98 4.50 2.50 -11.68
CA THR A 98 5.77 3.26 -11.59
C THR A 98 6.71 2.66 -10.55
N ALA A 99 8.02 2.73 -10.82
CA ALA A 99 9.08 2.45 -9.86
C ALA A 99 10.16 3.52 -10.02
N VAL A 100 10.42 4.29 -8.97
CA VAL A 100 11.41 5.38 -8.99
C VAL A 100 12.29 5.28 -7.76
N TYR A 101 13.59 5.08 -7.95
CA TYR A 101 14.57 5.11 -6.87
C TYR A 101 15.23 6.49 -6.79
N ASP A 102 15.12 7.12 -5.62
CA ASP A 102 15.82 8.35 -5.24
C ASP A 102 17.05 7.95 -4.38
N PRO A 103 18.27 7.98 -4.95
CA PRO A 103 19.48 7.59 -4.22
C PRO A 103 19.89 8.59 -3.14
N ASP A 104 19.50 9.87 -3.25
CA ASP A 104 19.83 10.90 -2.26
C ASP A 104 19.01 10.69 -0.98
N ARG A 105 17.77 10.22 -1.13
CA ARG A 105 16.87 9.91 -0.01
C ARG A 105 16.91 8.44 0.42
N GLY A 106 17.45 7.55 -0.41
CA GLY A 106 17.39 6.10 -0.20
C GLY A 106 15.95 5.57 -0.23
N ILE A 107 15.10 6.13 -1.09
CA ILE A 107 13.68 5.79 -1.20
C ILE A 107 13.41 5.17 -2.56
N LEU A 108 12.84 3.98 -2.56
CA LEU A 108 12.22 3.38 -3.73
C LEU A 108 10.71 3.61 -3.66
N GLU A 109 10.19 4.48 -4.51
CA GLU A 109 8.76 4.71 -4.62
C GLU A 109 8.13 3.81 -5.68
N LEU A 110 7.03 3.15 -5.30
CA LEU A 110 6.24 2.30 -6.17
C LEU A 110 4.82 2.85 -6.31
N GLY A 111 4.33 2.91 -7.55
CA GLY A 111 2.96 3.30 -7.88
C GLY A 111 2.13 2.13 -8.38
N TRP A 112 0.88 2.06 -7.91
CA TRP A 112 -0.01 0.92 -8.09
C TRP A 112 -1.43 1.35 -8.43
N TRP A 113 -2.13 0.50 -9.18
CA TRP A 113 -3.57 0.60 -9.36
C TRP A 113 -4.23 -0.76 -9.34
N VAL A 114 -5.50 -0.80 -8.99
CA VAL A 114 -6.28 -2.02 -8.85
C VAL A 114 -7.16 -2.20 -10.08
N LYS A 115 -6.89 -3.22 -10.89
CA LYS A 115 -7.62 -3.47 -12.15
C LYS A 115 -8.92 -4.22 -11.94
N THR A 116 -8.88 -5.22 -11.08
CA THR A 116 -10.02 -6.08 -10.73
C THR A 116 -10.02 -6.36 -9.24
N PRO A 117 -11.12 -6.84 -8.65
CA PRO A 117 -11.15 -7.18 -7.23
C PRO A 117 -9.99 -8.12 -6.89
N LEU A 118 -9.26 -7.80 -5.82
CA LEU A 118 -8.07 -8.55 -5.50
C LEU A 118 -8.41 -9.99 -5.12
N VAL A 119 -7.74 -10.95 -5.76
CA VAL A 119 -7.86 -12.36 -5.41
C VAL A 119 -6.94 -12.64 -4.22
N LEU A 120 -7.52 -12.66 -3.03
CA LEU A 120 -6.82 -12.84 -1.75
C LEU A 120 -7.42 -14.03 -0.98
N PRO A 121 -6.61 -14.79 -0.23
CA PRO A 121 -7.14 -15.70 0.78
C PRO A 121 -8.03 -14.95 1.79
N GLU A 122 -9.02 -15.62 2.36
CA GLU A 122 -9.85 -15.00 3.40
C GLU A 122 -9.00 -14.63 4.63
N MET A 123 -9.32 -13.49 5.24
CA MET A 123 -8.71 -13.05 6.50
C MET A 123 -9.59 -13.48 7.67
N PRO A 124 -9.19 -14.49 8.46
CA PRO A 124 -10.02 -14.97 9.56
C PRO A 124 -10.11 -13.92 10.67
N LEU A 125 -11.29 -13.80 11.26
CA LEU A 125 -11.46 -13.04 12.49
C LEU A 125 -10.94 -13.87 13.67
N ILE A 126 -9.82 -13.44 14.23
CA ILE A 126 -9.16 -14.11 15.36
C ILE A 126 -9.13 -13.18 16.58
N SER A 127 -9.13 -13.73 17.79
CA SER A 127 -8.99 -12.92 19.01
C SER A 127 -7.71 -12.07 19.00
N ASN A 128 -7.77 -10.87 19.56
CA ASN A 128 -6.59 -10.01 19.75
C ASN A 128 -6.18 -10.01 21.24
N PRO A 129 -4.94 -10.36 21.63
CA PRO A 129 -3.82 -10.75 20.76
C PRO A 129 -4.05 -12.14 20.11
N PRO A 130 -3.45 -12.37 18.93
CA PRO A 130 -3.54 -13.66 18.27
C PRO A 130 -2.95 -14.78 19.16
N PRO A 131 -3.49 -16.00 19.10
CA PRO A 131 -2.86 -17.14 19.75
C PRO A 131 -1.42 -17.36 19.23
N PRO A 132 -0.51 -17.90 20.05
CA PRO A 132 0.87 -18.16 19.63
C PRO A 132 0.93 -18.99 18.34
N GLY A 133 1.71 -18.53 17.36
CA GLY A 133 1.89 -19.22 16.07
C GLY A 133 0.77 -19.02 15.05
N VAL A 134 -0.26 -18.25 15.37
CA VAL A 134 -1.34 -17.92 14.41
C VAL A 134 -0.97 -16.68 13.61
N TYR A 135 -0.95 -16.83 12.28
CA TYR A 135 -0.76 -15.70 11.38
C TYR A 135 -2.02 -14.82 11.34
N SER A 136 -1.84 -13.51 11.54
CA SER A 136 -2.93 -12.53 11.63
C SER A 136 -2.75 -11.34 10.69
N GLY A 137 -1.76 -11.41 9.79
CA GLY A 137 -1.40 -10.31 8.90
C GLY A 137 -2.17 -10.34 7.56
N PRO A 138 -1.98 -9.31 6.73
CA PRO A 138 -2.48 -9.31 5.37
C PRO A 138 -1.81 -10.36 4.49
N ARG A 139 -2.57 -11.04 3.63
CA ARG A 139 -2.09 -12.13 2.76
C ARG A 139 -1.51 -11.65 1.43
N LEU A 140 -1.01 -10.41 1.41
CA LEU A 140 -0.37 -9.79 0.26
C LEU A 140 0.71 -8.82 0.74
N ALA A 141 1.92 -8.98 0.25
CA ALA A 141 3.01 -8.03 0.39
C ALA A 141 3.72 -7.78 -0.95
N VAL A 142 4.41 -6.65 -1.00
CA VAL A 142 5.31 -6.27 -2.09
C VAL A 142 6.74 -6.43 -1.59
N PHE A 143 7.60 -7.13 -2.33
CA PHE A 143 9.04 -6.94 -2.16
C PHE A 143 9.50 -5.86 -3.13
N GLY A 144 10.31 -4.92 -2.65
CA GLY A 144 10.98 -3.92 -3.47
C GLY A 144 12.49 -4.03 -3.27
N GLN A 145 13.21 -4.30 -4.34
CA GLN A 145 14.64 -4.59 -4.33
C GLN A 145 15.41 -3.67 -5.26
N LEU A 146 16.69 -3.49 -4.96
CA LEU A 146 17.65 -2.77 -5.76
C LEU A 146 18.75 -3.73 -6.19
N TRP A 147 19.03 -3.80 -7.48
CA TRP A 147 20.06 -4.64 -8.08
C TRP A 147 21.15 -3.81 -8.76
N ASP A 148 22.36 -4.35 -8.87
CA ASP A 148 23.46 -3.75 -9.64
C ASP A 148 23.36 -4.06 -11.15
N ALA A 149 24.32 -3.55 -11.92
CA ALA A 149 24.42 -3.79 -13.37
C ALA A 149 24.70 -5.26 -13.75
N GLN A 150 24.99 -6.13 -12.79
CA GLN A 150 25.22 -7.57 -12.99
C GLN A 150 24.02 -8.39 -12.47
N ASP A 151 22.88 -7.75 -12.22
CA ASP A 151 21.67 -8.36 -11.67
C ASP A 151 21.88 -8.99 -10.27
N ASN A 152 22.86 -8.52 -9.49
CA ASN A 152 23.00 -8.95 -8.10
C ASN A 152 22.12 -8.12 -7.19
N PHE A 153 21.43 -8.79 -6.25
CA PHE A 153 20.70 -8.14 -5.17
C PHE A 153 21.64 -7.32 -4.26
N LEU A 154 21.31 -6.05 -4.05
CA LEU A 154 22.05 -5.14 -3.17
C LEU A 154 21.30 -4.88 -1.86
N ALA A 155 20.02 -4.52 -1.95
CA ALA A 155 19.18 -4.16 -0.81
C ALA A 155 17.69 -4.32 -1.15
N GLY A 156 16.84 -4.43 -0.13
CA GLY A 156 15.40 -4.49 -0.31
C GLY A 156 14.62 -4.04 0.94
N ASP A 157 13.33 -3.82 0.75
CA ASP A 157 12.34 -3.54 1.79
C ASP A 157 11.03 -4.20 1.37
N ASP A 158 10.32 -4.77 2.33
CA ASP A 158 9.16 -5.63 2.09
C ASP A 158 7.93 -5.09 2.83
N GLY A 159 6.83 -4.92 2.11
CA GLY A 159 5.55 -4.54 2.68
C GLY A 159 4.58 -3.95 1.66
N LEU A 160 3.29 -4.11 1.97
CA LEU A 160 2.21 -3.38 1.32
C LEU A 160 1.61 -2.45 2.36
N TRP A 161 1.78 -1.14 2.15
CA TRP A 161 1.48 -0.12 3.16
C TRP A 161 0.05 0.43 3.05
N VAL A 162 -0.80 -0.29 2.33
CA VAL A 162 -2.25 -0.14 2.25
C VAL A 162 -2.89 -1.46 2.66
N ASP A 163 -4.08 -1.44 3.25
CA ASP A 163 -4.77 -2.69 3.58
C ASP A 163 -5.38 -3.30 2.31
N PRO A 164 -4.87 -4.45 1.83
CA PRO A 164 -5.30 -5.04 0.56
C PRO A 164 -6.76 -5.48 0.57
N TYR A 165 -7.37 -5.73 1.73
CA TYR A 165 -8.78 -6.12 1.83
C TYR A 165 -9.74 -4.93 1.76
N THR A 166 -9.21 -3.71 1.76
CA THR A 166 -10.02 -2.48 1.64
C THR A 166 -9.96 -1.87 0.25
N LEU A 167 -9.04 -2.35 -0.60
CA LEU A 167 -8.85 -1.89 -1.96
C LEU A 167 -9.99 -2.35 -2.88
N GLN A 168 -10.36 -1.48 -3.82
CA GLN A 168 -11.39 -1.71 -4.84
C GLN A 168 -10.86 -1.44 -6.26
N PRO A 169 -11.50 -2.01 -7.30
CA PRO A 169 -11.17 -1.68 -8.68
C PRO A 169 -11.20 -0.17 -8.93
N GLY A 170 -10.17 0.34 -9.59
CA GLY A 170 -9.98 1.77 -9.86
C GLY A 170 -9.20 2.52 -8.79
N ASP A 171 -8.99 1.94 -7.60
CA ASP A 171 -8.14 2.54 -6.58
C ASP A 171 -6.69 2.67 -7.09
N GLN A 172 -6.04 3.76 -6.69
CA GLN A 172 -4.67 4.10 -7.06
C GLN A 172 -3.92 4.56 -5.82
N PHE A 173 -2.67 4.14 -5.68
CA PHE A 173 -1.85 4.52 -4.54
C PHE A 173 -0.37 4.50 -4.88
N VAL A 174 0.40 5.19 -4.05
CA VAL A 174 1.87 5.17 -4.09
C VAL A 174 2.38 4.77 -2.73
N GLN A 175 3.55 4.13 -2.70
CA GLN A 175 4.20 3.72 -1.46
C GLN A 175 5.72 3.80 -1.53
N GLN A 176 6.36 4.07 -0.40
CA GLN A 176 7.81 4.21 -0.24
C GLN A 176 8.41 2.98 0.45
N HIS A 177 9.27 2.29 -0.26
CA HIS A 177 10.23 1.33 0.27
C HIS A 177 11.52 2.08 0.65
N ARG A 178 12.19 1.65 1.74
CA ARG A 178 13.41 2.27 2.28
C ARG A 178 14.54 1.24 2.34
N PRO A 179 14.96 0.69 1.19
CA PRO A 179 16.05 -0.29 1.14
C PRO A 179 17.34 0.32 1.69
N GLN A 180 18.03 -0.43 2.56
CA GLN A 180 19.27 0.04 3.18
C GLN A 180 20.49 -0.34 2.32
N LEU A 181 20.86 0.56 1.40
CA LEU A 181 21.99 0.33 0.50
C LEU A 181 23.33 0.64 1.20
N ALA A 182 24.30 -0.27 1.08
CA ALA A 182 25.63 -0.07 1.66
C ALA A 182 26.40 1.06 0.95
N ALA A 183 27.23 1.78 1.71
CA ALA A 183 28.03 2.88 1.17
C ALA A 183 28.94 2.41 0.01
N GLY A 184 28.91 3.17 -1.10
CA GLY A 184 29.71 2.87 -2.30
C GLY A 184 29.06 1.88 -3.27
N MET A 185 27.91 1.28 -2.93
CA MET A 185 27.12 0.50 -3.88
C MET A 185 26.28 1.42 -4.76
N VAL A 186 26.09 1.02 -6.02
CA VAL A 186 25.25 1.73 -6.99
C VAL A 186 24.14 0.79 -7.44
N ALA A 187 22.89 1.20 -7.21
CA ALA A 187 21.72 0.50 -7.73
C ALA A 187 21.45 0.96 -9.16
N GLU A 188 21.26 0.00 -10.05
CA GLU A 188 21.01 0.22 -11.49
C GLU A 188 19.58 -0.19 -11.88
N THR A 189 18.96 -1.08 -11.11
CA THR A 189 17.63 -1.60 -11.43
C THR A 189 16.81 -1.75 -10.15
N ALA A 190 15.55 -1.32 -10.22
CA ALA A 190 14.56 -1.59 -9.19
C ALA A 190 13.78 -2.85 -9.59
N VAL A 191 13.70 -3.84 -8.71
CA VAL A 191 12.97 -5.08 -8.95
C VAL A 191 11.87 -5.23 -7.92
N LEU A 192 10.65 -5.53 -8.37
CA LEU A 192 9.49 -5.63 -7.48
C LEU A 192 8.57 -6.77 -7.86
N GLY A 193 7.88 -7.33 -6.87
CA GLY A 193 6.88 -8.36 -7.09
C GLY A 193 6.00 -8.60 -5.88
N LEU A 194 5.03 -9.49 -6.06
CA LEU A 194 3.99 -9.77 -5.08
C LEU A 194 4.15 -11.17 -4.50
N TYR A 195 3.80 -11.33 -3.23
CA TYR A 195 3.79 -12.63 -2.56
C TYR A 195 2.81 -12.68 -1.40
N ASP A 196 2.45 -13.90 -0.99
CA ASP A 196 1.73 -14.16 0.25
C ASP A 196 2.73 -14.31 1.41
N PRO A 197 2.74 -13.42 2.41
CA PRO A 197 3.71 -13.50 3.52
C PRO A 197 3.55 -14.71 4.43
N MET A 198 2.39 -15.38 4.41
CA MET A 198 2.17 -16.59 5.20
C MET A 198 2.81 -17.81 4.57
N THR A 199 2.75 -17.94 3.24
CA THR A 199 3.22 -19.13 2.50
C THR A 199 4.56 -18.92 1.80
N GLY A 200 4.94 -17.66 1.54
CA GLY A 200 6.07 -17.30 0.70
C GLY A 200 5.81 -17.45 -0.80
N GLU A 201 4.60 -17.84 -1.20
CA GLU A 201 4.25 -18.07 -2.60
C GLU A 201 4.25 -16.76 -3.41
N ARG A 202 4.93 -16.77 -4.56
CA ARG A 202 4.95 -15.64 -5.49
C ARG A 202 3.63 -15.54 -6.25
N ILE A 203 3.12 -14.33 -6.37
CA ILE A 203 2.00 -14.03 -7.24
C ILE A 203 2.58 -13.56 -8.57
N LEU A 204 2.22 -14.24 -9.65
CA LEU A 204 2.79 -13.99 -10.97
C LEU A 204 2.14 -12.77 -11.64
N THR A 205 2.86 -12.15 -12.55
CA THR A 205 2.31 -11.26 -13.58
C THR A 205 1.37 -12.04 -14.51
N GLU A 206 0.48 -11.35 -15.21
CA GLU A 206 -0.42 -11.96 -16.21
C GLU A 206 0.34 -12.69 -17.33
N ASP A 207 1.60 -12.31 -17.58
CA ASP A 207 2.51 -12.97 -18.53
C ASP A 207 3.43 -14.04 -17.91
N GLY A 208 3.25 -14.36 -16.62
CA GLY A 208 3.89 -15.50 -15.95
C GLY A 208 5.25 -15.23 -15.30
N ARG A 209 5.65 -13.97 -15.13
CA ARG A 209 6.88 -13.56 -14.41
C ARG A 209 6.61 -13.41 -12.91
N GLU A 210 7.63 -13.60 -12.09
CA GLU A 210 7.53 -13.38 -10.64
C GLU A 210 7.72 -11.91 -10.22
N TYR A 211 8.31 -11.10 -11.10
CA TYR A 211 8.68 -9.72 -10.81
C TYR A 211 8.68 -8.83 -12.06
N VAL A 212 8.66 -7.53 -11.80
CA VAL A 212 8.87 -6.44 -12.76
C VAL A 212 10.21 -5.77 -12.45
N ARG A 213 10.85 -5.25 -13.48
CA ARG A 213 12.11 -4.50 -13.43
C ARG A 213 12.01 -3.27 -14.31
#